data_AF-A0A6C0F687-F1
#
_entry.id   AF-A0A6C0F687-F1
#
_cell.length_a   1.000
_cell.length_b   1.000
_cell.length_c   1.000
_cell.angle_alpha   90.00
_cell.angle_beta   90.00
_cell.angle_gamma   90.00
#
_symmetry.space_group_name_H-M   'P 1'
#
loop_
_entity.id
_entity.type
_entity.pdbx_description
1 polymer ?
#
loop_
_entity_poly.entity_id
_entity_poly.type
_entity_poly.pdbx_seq_one_letter_code
_entity_poly.pdbx_strand_id
1 'polypeptide(L)'
;MEKVYKPKKQLYNNNNNTHIFMNLVFKTNKINNTAADYDVANCECTNDGCHNANHESSCAINLKHLYFSEPIQNSIIHDSYFIRMNYSDNDVSLTGLILPVKLSFITISKSFNKNIIMYDLHSNKEVISNICKLETLILEKYSNFLNSANNSNTLKIPVYNLSTQLKSCSIKLFSDIDKRTQECNIILKISGIWENIREYGITFKFMDLHS
;
A
#
# COMPACT_ATOMS: atom_id res chain seq x y z
N MET A 1 5.49 22.80 55.86
CA MET A 1 4.39 21.85 56.15
C MET A 1 3.61 21.61 54.88
N GLU A 2 4.06 20.65 54.07
CA GLU A 2 3.41 20.25 52.81
C GLU A 2 2.19 19.38 53.10
N LYS A 3 1.05 19.73 52.48
CA LYS A 3 -0.15 18.88 52.48
C LYS A 3 -0.06 17.91 51.31
N VAL A 4 0.19 16.65 51.65
CA VAL A 4 0.13 15.48 50.78
C VAL A 4 -1.32 15.24 50.33
N TYR A 5 -1.58 15.29 49.03
CA TYR A 5 -2.85 14.88 48.44
C TYR A 5 -2.65 13.59 47.64
N LYS A 6 -3.24 12.48 48.13
CA LYS A 6 -3.39 11.22 47.41
C LYS A 6 -4.82 11.10 46.89
N PRO A 7 -5.05 10.76 45.61
CA PRO A 7 -6.34 10.24 45.18
C PRO A 7 -6.40 8.71 45.26
N LYS A 8 -7.64 8.23 45.48
CA LYS A 8 -8.04 6.89 45.90
C LYS A 8 -7.91 5.83 44.79
N LYS A 9 -7.53 4.61 45.19
CA LYS A 9 -7.76 3.36 44.42
C LYS A 9 -9.28 3.11 44.32
N GLN A 10 -9.78 2.85 43.12
CA GLN A 10 -10.99 2.07 42.91
C GLN A 10 -10.65 0.81 42.11
N LEU A 11 -11.13 -0.31 42.64
CA LEU A 11 -10.95 -1.67 42.15
C LEU A 11 -11.97 -1.98 41.06
N TYR A 12 -11.49 -2.68 40.03
CA TYR A 12 -12.15 -3.61 39.10
C TYR A 12 -13.53 -3.23 38.51
N ASN A 13 -13.55 -3.14 37.17
CA ASN A 13 -14.36 -4.11 36.44
C ASN A 13 -13.69 -4.50 35.10
N ASN A 14 -13.46 -5.80 34.94
CA ASN A 14 -13.05 -6.43 33.70
C ASN A 14 -14.23 -6.34 32.73
N ASN A 15 -14.15 -5.45 31.74
CA ASN A 15 -14.93 -5.60 30.52
C ASN A 15 -13.94 -5.79 29.37
N ASN A 16 -13.92 -7.02 28.89
CA ASN A 16 -13.29 -7.44 27.64
C ASN A 16 -13.91 -6.65 26.48
N ASN A 17 -13.44 -5.44 26.24
CA ASN A 17 -13.57 -4.80 24.94
C ASN A 17 -12.44 -5.30 24.06
N THR A 18 -12.56 -6.55 23.62
CA THR A 18 -11.99 -6.95 22.34
C THR A 18 -12.66 -6.06 21.29
N HIS A 19 -12.03 -4.93 20.99
CA HIS A 19 -12.25 -4.27 19.70
C HIS A 19 -11.87 -5.29 18.64
N ILE A 20 -12.90 -5.95 18.11
CA ILE A 20 -12.77 -6.79 16.93
C ILE A 20 -12.42 -5.80 15.81
N PHE A 21 -11.12 -5.62 15.57
CA PHE A 21 -10.68 -5.18 14.27
C PHE A 21 -11.05 -6.31 13.31
N MET A 22 -12.15 -6.11 12.60
CA MET A 22 -12.53 -6.97 11.49
C MET A 22 -11.51 -6.70 10.38
N ASN A 23 -10.37 -7.39 10.45
CA ASN A 23 -9.42 -7.43 9.35
C ASN A 23 -10.09 -8.24 8.23
N LEU A 24 -10.78 -7.53 7.32
CA LEU A 24 -11.18 -8.11 6.04
C LEU A 24 -9.90 -8.33 5.23
N VAL A 25 -9.27 -9.48 5.44
CA VAL A 25 -8.22 -9.97 4.55
C VAL A 25 -8.94 -10.48 3.30
N PHE A 26 -8.87 -9.72 2.21
CA PHE A 26 -9.29 -10.23 0.92
C PHE A 26 -8.39 -11.41 0.55
N LYS A 27 -8.93 -12.64 0.68
CA LYS A 27 -8.45 -13.75 -0.14
C LYS A 27 -8.70 -13.32 -1.58
N THR A 28 -7.65 -13.30 -2.39
CA THR A 28 -7.70 -12.91 -3.79
C THR A 28 -8.77 -13.72 -4.52
N ASN A 29 -9.90 -13.08 -4.80
CA ASN A 29 -10.93 -13.67 -5.65
C ASN A 29 -10.36 -13.73 -7.07
N LYS A 30 -10.23 -14.96 -7.61
CA LYS A 30 -10.17 -15.20 -9.05
C LYS A 30 -11.44 -14.60 -9.67
N ILE A 31 -11.33 -13.60 -10.55
CA ILE A 31 -12.44 -13.19 -11.41
C ILE A 31 -11.95 -12.89 -12.82
N ASN A 32 -12.75 -13.39 -13.76
CA ASN A 32 -12.55 -13.55 -15.19
C ASN A 32 -12.52 -12.23 -15.98
N ASN A 33 -11.85 -12.28 -17.14
CA ASN A 33 -11.99 -11.29 -18.20
C ASN A 33 -13.42 -11.33 -18.78
N THR A 34 -14.12 -10.20 -18.71
CA THR A 34 -15.13 -9.84 -19.71
C THR A 34 -14.83 -8.42 -20.15
N ALA A 35 -14.29 -8.31 -21.35
CA ALA A 35 -14.24 -7.09 -22.13
C ALA A 35 -15.65 -6.74 -22.62
N ALA A 36 -16.04 -5.48 -22.43
CA ALA A 36 -17.13 -4.76 -23.09
C ALA A 36 -17.08 -3.32 -22.51
N ASP A 37 -17.15 -2.20 -23.22
CA ASP A 37 -17.18 -1.84 -24.64
C ASP A 37 -16.71 -0.37 -24.66
N TYR A 38 -15.83 -0.01 -25.59
CA TYR A 38 -15.75 1.36 -26.12
C TYR A 38 -15.26 1.24 -27.56
N ASP A 39 -16.22 1.36 -28.49
CA ASP A 39 -16.00 1.65 -29.89
C ASP A 39 -15.18 2.94 -30.04
N VAL A 40 -14.13 2.93 -30.88
CA VAL A 40 -13.82 3.94 -31.91
C VAL A 40 -12.77 3.38 -32.89
N ALA A 41 -13.20 3.22 -34.16
CA ALA A 41 -12.50 3.38 -35.44
C ALA A 41 -11.26 2.54 -35.83
N ASN A 42 -11.50 1.63 -36.79
CA ASN A 42 -10.71 1.28 -37.99
C ASN A 42 -9.20 1.57 -38.03
N CYS A 43 -8.41 0.49 -38.12
CA CYS A 43 -7.46 0.32 -39.24
C CYS A 43 -7.10 -1.17 -39.37
N GLU A 44 -7.52 -1.80 -40.47
CA GLU A 44 -7.10 -3.15 -40.86
C GLU A 44 -5.66 -3.11 -41.39
N CYS A 45 -4.79 -3.97 -40.86
CA CYS A 45 -3.61 -4.52 -41.55
C CYS A 45 -3.35 -5.93 -41.01
N THR A 46 -3.13 -6.86 -41.94
CA THR A 46 -3.13 -8.32 -41.82
C THR A 46 -1.85 -8.94 -41.23
N ASN A 47 -2.04 -10.10 -40.58
CA ASN A 47 -1.16 -11.28 -40.41
C ASN A 47 0.34 -11.11 -40.08
N ASP A 48 0.77 -11.65 -38.92
CA ASP A 48 1.54 -12.91 -38.84
C ASP A 48 2.07 -13.20 -37.42
N GLY A 49 1.99 -14.47 -37.00
CA GLY A 49 3.06 -15.12 -36.26
C GLY A 49 3.19 -14.95 -34.73
N CYS A 50 3.01 -16.10 -34.06
CA CYS A 50 3.86 -16.62 -32.97
C CYS A 50 3.45 -16.43 -31.49
N HIS A 51 3.62 -17.56 -30.79
CA HIS A 51 3.39 -17.85 -29.39
C HIS A 51 4.00 -16.84 -28.40
N ASN A 52 3.27 -16.54 -27.33
CA ASN A 52 3.69 -16.92 -25.98
C ASN A 52 2.52 -16.82 -24.98
N ALA A 53 2.32 -17.89 -24.22
CA ALA A 53 1.36 -17.94 -23.13
C ALA A 53 1.83 -16.97 -22.02
N ASN A 54 1.10 -15.86 -21.88
CA ASN A 54 1.32 -14.87 -20.85
C ASN A 54 1.02 -15.48 -19.47
N HIS A 55 2.07 -15.79 -18.71
CA HIS A 55 1.97 -16.01 -17.28
C HIS A 55 1.86 -14.63 -16.60
N GLU A 56 0.71 -13.99 -16.76
CA GLU A 56 0.38 -12.74 -16.08
C GLU A 56 0.06 -13.03 -14.60
N SER A 57 1.07 -12.90 -13.74
CA SER A 57 0.85 -12.78 -12.30
C SER A 57 0.04 -11.52 -12.02
N SER A 58 -1.27 -11.69 -11.84
CA SER A 58 -2.23 -10.60 -11.69
C SER A 58 -2.17 -10.00 -10.29
N CYS A 59 -1.92 -8.69 -10.21
CA CYS A 59 -2.26 -7.92 -9.03
C CYS A 59 -3.80 -7.73 -9.05
N ALA A 60 -4.52 -8.48 -8.23
CA ALA A 60 -5.99 -8.59 -8.25
C ALA A 60 -6.75 -7.34 -7.76
N ILE A 61 -6.13 -6.15 -7.75
CA ILE A 61 -6.74 -4.91 -7.25
C ILE A 61 -7.45 -4.18 -8.39
N ASN A 62 -8.76 -4.03 -8.29
CA ASN A 62 -9.53 -3.25 -9.25
C ASN A 62 -9.38 -1.76 -8.95
N LEU A 63 -8.51 -1.09 -9.71
CA LEU A 63 -8.24 0.33 -9.50
C LEU A 63 -9.46 1.22 -9.75
N LYS A 64 -10.53 0.77 -10.42
CA LYS A 64 -11.75 1.58 -10.61
C LYS A 64 -12.39 2.00 -9.28
N HIS A 65 -12.29 1.13 -8.26
CA HIS A 65 -12.82 1.34 -6.92
C HIS A 65 -11.91 2.22 -6.04
N LEU A 66 -10.81 2.74 -6.58
CA LEU A 66 -9.89 3.60 -5.86
C LEU A 66 -10.29 5.07 -6.01
N TYR A 67 -10.49 5.80 -4.93
CA TYR A 67 -10.90 7.20 -4.94
C TYR A 67 -9.91 8.07 -4.16
N PHE A 68 -9.76 9.31 -4.61
CA PHE A 68 -8.91 10.32 -3.99
C PHE A 68 -9.79 11.42 -3.39
N SER A 69 -9.51 11.78 -2.13
CA SER A 69 -10.20 12.87 -1.43
C SER A 69 -9.60 14.23 -1.75
N GLU A 70 -10.21 15.30 -1.25
CA GLU A 70 -9.63 16.64 -1.32
C GLU A 70 -8.26 16.72 -0.61
N PRO A 71 -7.33 17.55 -1.11
CA PRO A 71 -6.03 17.76 -0.47
C PRO A 71 -6.16 18.39 0.92
N ILE A 72 -5.43 17.85 1.89
CA ILE A 72 -5.32 18.39 3.26
C ILE A 72 -3.85 18.72 3.51
N GLN A 73 -3.54 19.79 4.26
CA GLN A 73 -2.16 20.13 4.59
C GLN A 73 -1.43 18.96 5.26
N ASN A 74 -0.26 18.60 4.74
CA ASN A 74 0.51 17.47 5.27
C ASN A 74 1.26 17.89 6.55
N SER A 75 1.17 17.06 7.58
CA SER A 75 1.84 17.31 8.87
C SER A 75 3.25 16.73 8.96
N ILE A 76 3.66 15.87 8.01
CA ILE A 76 4.92 15.12 8.03
C ILE A 76 5.91 15.66 6.99
N ILE A 77 5.43 15.92 5.76
CA ILE A 77 6.24 16.43 4.67
C ILE A 77 5.94 17.93 4.52
N HIS A 78 6.95 18.77 4.76
CA HIS A 78 6.81 20.22 4.63
C HIS A 78 6.42 20.65 3.21
N ASP A 79 5.66 21.74 3.12
CA ASP A 79 5.20 22.33 1.85
C ASP A 79 4.53 21.32 0.91
N SER A 80 3.76 20.41 1.51
CA SER A 80 3.06 19.36 0.77
C SER A 80 1.63 19.18 1.29
N TYR A 81 0.82 18.57 0.44
CA TYR A 81 -0.53 18.13 0.75
C TYR A 81 -0.59 16.61 0.87
N PHE A 82 -1.50 16.14 1.69
CA PHE A 82 -1.90 14.76 1.81
C PHE A 82 -3.28 14.56 1.20
N ILE A 83 -3.36 13.66 0.23
CA ILE A 83 -4.57 13.26 -0.45
C ILE A 83 -4.91 11.86 0.04
N ARG A 84 -6.00 11.74 0.79
CA ARG A 84 -6.45 10.44 1.29
C ARG A 84 -6.89 9.57 0.12
N MET A 85 -6.44 8.32 0.12
CA MET A 85 -6.90 7.29 -0.79
C MET A 85 -7.92 6.40 -0.09
N ASN A 86 -9.01 6.09 -0.77
CA ASN A 86 -10.05 5.19 -0.27
C ASN A 86 -10.33 4.12 -1.33
N TYR A 87 -10.47 2.87 -0.91
CA TYR A 87 -10.94 1.80 -1.78
C TYR A 87 -12.40 1.53 -1.43
N SER A 88 -13.33 1.73 -2.36
CA SER A 88 -14.75 1.57 -2.12
C SER A 88 -15.43 0.83 -3.25
N ASP A 89 -16.25 -0.16 -2.89
CA ASP A 89 -17.25 -0.75 -3.78
C ASP A 89 -18.66 -0.42 -3.26
N ASN A 90 -19.67 -1.19 -3.71
CA ASN A 90 -21.06 -0.97 -3.34
C ASN A 90 -21.37 -1.32 -1.87
N ASP A 91 -20.56 -2.15 -1.24
CA ASP A 91 -20.86 -2.73 0.08
C ASP A 91 -19.90 -2.22 1.16
N VAL A 92 -18.65 -1.87 0.79
CA VAL A 92 -17.62 -1.46 1.74
C VAL A 92 -16.76 -0.31 1.22
N SER A 93 -16.35 0.56 2.16
CA SER A 93 -15.30 1.56 1.95
C SER A 93 -14.17 1.35 2.94
N LEU A 94 -12.94 1.30 2.45
CA LEU A 94 -11.71 1.15 3.22
C LEU A 94 -10.84 2.38 3.06
N THR A 95 -10.23 2.82 4.17
CA THR A 95 -9.22 3.87 4.13
C THR A 95 -7.89 3.28 3.69
N GLY A 96 -7.54 3.53 2.43
CA GLY A 96 -6.34 3.03 1.78
C GLY A 96 -6.44 1.56 1.33
N LEU A 97 -5.29 1.02 0.93
CA LEU A 97 -5.11 -0.39 0.59
C LEU A 97 -4.30 -1.06 1.68
N ILE A 98 -4.72 -2.24 2.11
CA ILE A 98 -4.05 -3.05 3.13
C ILE A 98 -3.75 -4.40 2.49
N LEU A 99 -2.46 -4.70 2.33
CA LEU A 99 -1.99 -5.84 1.55
C LEU A 99 -1.14 -6.77 2.42
N PRO A 100 -1.50 -8.05 2.58
CA PRO A 100 -0.61 -9.02 3.17
C PRO A 100 0.55 -9.29 2.20
N VAL A 101 1.77 -9.23 2.72
CA VAL A 101 3.01 -9.45 1.97
C VAL A 101 3.77 -10.56 2.68
N LYS A 102 4.06 -11.64 1.93
CA LYS A 102 4.91 -12.73 2.39
C LYS A 102 6.29 -12.57 1.75
N LEU A 103 7.33 -12.52 2.59
CA LEU A 103 8.72 -12.53 2.18
C LEU A 103 9.38 -13.82 2.64
N SER A 104 10.21 -14.41 1.78
CA SER A 104 10.97 -15.63 2.03
C SER A 104 12.47 -15.36 2.00
N PHE A 105 13.25 -16.27 2.59
CA PHE A 105 14.71 -16.18 2.72
C PHE A 105 15.16 -14.89 3.40
N ILE A 106 14.53 -14.60 4.54
CA ILE A 106 14.83 -13.40 5.31
C ILE A 106 15.96 -13.62 6.31
N THR A 107 16.63 -12.54 6.66
CA THR A 107 17.48 -12.45 7.83
C THR A 107 17.04 -11.27 8.68
N ILE A 108 17.00 -11.45 10.00
CA ILE A 108 16.52 -10.43 10.93
C ILE A 108 17.71 -9.92 11.73
N SER A 109 18.04 -8.64 11.54
CA SER A 109 19.01 -7.94 12.36
C SER A 109 18.31 -6.98 13.32
N LYS A 110 18.79 -6.89 14.56
CA LYS A 110 18.26 -5.95 15.55
C LYS A 110 19.14 -4.70 15.56
N SER A 111 18.53 -3.54 15.36
CA SER A 111 19.18 -2.24 15.50
C SER A 111 18.38 -1.39 16.48
N PHE A 112 18.92 -1.21 17.69
CA PHE A 112 18.23 -0.58 18.82
C PHE A 112 16.85 -1.22 19.09
N ASN A 113 15.77 -0.44 18.93
CA ASN A 113 14.38 -0.83 19.15
C ASN A 113 13.66 -1.24 17.85
N LYS A 114 14.39 -1.48 16.76
CA LYS A 114 13.81 -1.85 15.45
C LYS A 114 14.40 -3.17 14.97
N ASN A 115 13.54 -4.02 14.43
CA ASN A 115 13.95 -5.19 13.68
C ASN A 115 14.07 -4.79 12.20
N ILE A 116 15.22 -5.05 11.61
CA ILE A 116 15.47 -4.85 10.20
C ILE A 116 15.40 -6.23 9.54
N ILE A 117 14.33 -6.44 8.78
CA ILE A 117 14.21 -7.58 7.88
C ILE A 117 15.06 -7.27 6.67
N MET A 118 16.03 -8.13 6.38
CA MET A 118 16.75 -8.15 5.12
C MET A 118 16.28 -9.37 4.34
N TYR A 119 16.13 -9.23 3.03
CA TYR A 119 15.67 -10.31 2.16
C TYR A 119 16.41 -10.27 0.83
N ASP A 120 16.39 -11.39 0.13
CA ASP A 120 16.95 -11.48 -1.22
C ASP A 120 15.93 -11.06 -2.30
N LEU A 121 16.38 -10.27 -3.28
CA LEU A 121 15.54 -9.81 -4.39
C LEU A 121 15.16 -10.94 -5.34
N HIS A 122 16.06 -11.91 -5.55
CA HIS A 122 15.81 -12.99 -6.50
C HIS A 122 14.68 -13.88 -6.00
N SER A 123 14.74 -14.27 -4.74
CA SER A 123 13.75 -15.13 -4.07
C SER A 123 12.38 -14.47 -3.91
N ASN A 124 12.33 -13.13 -3.88
CA ASN A 124 11.11 -12.36 -3.69
C ASN A 124 10.71 -11.53 -4.93
N LYS A 125 11.29 -11.84 -6.09
CA LYS A 125 11.17 -11.05 -7.32
C LYS A 125 9.73 -10.80 -7.74
N GLU A 126 8.88 -11.82 -7.67
CA GLU A 126 7.48 -11.73 -8.08
C GLU A 126 6.69 -10.79 -7.17
N VAL A 127 6.77 -11.01 -5.85
CA VAL A 127 6.09 -10.17 -4.85
C VAL A 127 6.52 -8.72 -4.98
N ILE A 128 7.83 -8.47 -5.09
CA ILE A 128 8.38 -7.12 -5.22
C ILE A 128 7.95 -6.47 -6.53
N SER A 129 8.01 -7.21 -7.65
CA SER A 129 7.58 -6.70 -8.95
C SER A 129 6.10 -6.32 -8.94
N ASN A 130 5.25 -7.14 -8.33
CA ASN A 130 3.80 -6.86 -8.24
C ASN A 130 3.51 -5.63 -7.40
N ILE A 131 4.22 -5.43 -6.28
CA ILE A 131 4.06 -4.23 -5.45
C ILE A 131 4.57 -2.97 -6.19
N CYS A 132 5.71 -3.07 -6.88
CA CYS A 132 6.23 -1.96 -7.68
C CYS A 132 5.27 -1.57 -8.81
N LYS A 133 4.72 -2.57 -9.52
CA LYS A 133 3.67 -2.35 -10.55
C LYS A 133 2.44 -1.68 -9.95
N LEU A 134 1.99 -2.12 -8.78
CA LEU A 134 0.87 -1.49 -8.09
C LEU A 134 1.13 -0.02 -7.77
N GLU A 135 2.32 0.32 -7.26
CA GLU A 135 2.70 1.72 -7.03
C GLU A 135 2.62 2.54 -8.31
N THR A 136 3.17 2.02 -9.43
CA THR A 136 3.08 2.66 -10.73
C THR A 136 1.64 2.91 -11.16
N LEU A 137 0.77 1.91 -11.09
CA LEU A 137 -0.62 2.05 -11.53
C LEU A 137 -1.41 3.02 -10.64
N ILE A 138 -1.15 3.07 -9.33
CA ILE A 138 -1.78 4.03 -8.42
C ILE A 138 -1.38 5.47 -8.80
N LEU A 139 -0.09 5.70 -9.04
CA LEU A 139 0.44 7.02 -9.40
C LEU A 139 -0.05 7.47 -10.78
N GLU A 140 -0.11 6.57 -11.76
CA GLU A 140 -0.70 6.83 -13.08
C GLU A 140 -2.18 7.21 -12.97
N LYS A 141 -2.95 6.47 -12.17
CA LYS A 141 -4.35 6.81 -11.91
C LYS A 141 -4.49 8.21 -11.30
N TYR A 142 -3.64 8.54 -10.34
CA TYR A 142 -3.66 9.85 -9.70
C TYR A 142 -3.27 10.98 -10.67
N SER A 143 -2.28 10.74 -11.54
CA SER A 143 -1.90 11.67 -12.61
C SER A 143 -3.09 11.99 -13.53
N ASN A 144 -3.84 10.96 -13.94
CA ASN A 144 -5.04 11.14 -14.76
C ASN A 144 -6.13 11.93 -14.01
N PHE A 145 -6.31 11.64 -12.71
CA PHE A 145 -7.25 12.39 -11.85
C PHE A 145 -6.88 13.88 -11.77
N LEU A 146 -5.61 14.23 -11.58
CA LEU A 146 -5.13 15.62 -11.56
C LEU A 146 -5.43 16.34 -12.88
N ASN A 147 -5.17 15.69 -14.01
CA ASN A 147 -5.38 16.26 -15.33
C ASN A 147 -6.88 16.54 -15.61
N SER A 148 -7.76 15.67 -15.12
CA SER A 148 -9.22 15.86 -15.25
C SER A 148 -9.78 16.91 -14.29
N ALA A 149 -9.29 16.99 -13.06
CA ALA A 149 -9.87 17.87 -12.03
C ALA A 149 -9.46 19.34 -12.19
N ASN A 150 -8.19 19.61 -12.52
CA ASN A 150 -7.64 20.96 -12.40
C ASN A 150 -7.60 21.76 -13.71
N ASN A 151 -7.96 21.17 -14.87
CA ASN A 151 -7.78 21.77 -16.21
C ASN A 151 -6.39 22.42 -16.38
N SER A 152 -5.40 21.95 -15.62
CA SER A 152 -4.10 22.57 -15.45
C SER A 152 -3.09 21.51 -15.81
N ASN A 153 -2.32 21.80 -16.84
CA ASN A 153 -1.30 20.91 -17.40
C ASN A 153 -0.04 20.88 -16.51
N THR A 154 -0.22 20.84 -15.19
CA THR A 154 0.87 20.77 -14.22
C THR A 154 1.49 19.39 -14.25
N LEU A 155 2.58 19.26 -14.99
CA LEU A 155 3.44 18.09 -15.07
C LEU A 155 4.22 17.90 -13.77
N LYS A 156 3.55 17.39 -12.74
CA LYS A 156 4.23 16.91 -11.53
C LYS A 156 4.92 15.58 -11.83
N ILE A 157 6.02 15.30 -11.12
CA ILE A 157 6.85 14.12 -11.33
C ILE A 157 6.47 13.04 -10.30
N PRO A 158 6.15 11.80 -10.72
CA PRO A 158 5.89 10.71 -9.80
C PRO A 158 7.18 10.24 -9.11
N VAL A 159 7.10 9.97 -7.82
CA VAL A 159 8.19 9.48 -6.97
C VAL A 159 7.85 8.09 -6.43
N TYR A 160 8.68 7.11 -6.79
CA TYR A 160 8.48 5.68 -6.50
C TYR A 160 9.20 5.25 -5.21
N ASN A 161 8.80 5.85 -4.09
CA ASN A 161 9.45 5.62 -2.79
C ASN A 161 9.28 4.19 -2.29
N LEU A 162 8.13 3.55 -2.54
CA LEU A 162 7.90 2.16 -2.13
C LEU A 162 8.77 1.21 -2.94
N SER A 163 8.82 1.39 -4.26
CA SER A 163 9.72 0.61 -5.13
C SER A 163 11.17 0.77 -4.73
N THR A 164 11.59 2.00 -4.41
CA THR A 164 12.96 2.28 -3.94
C THR A 164 13.26 1.56 -2.62
N GLN A 165 12.33 1.62 -1.65
CA GLN A 165 12.44 0.90 -0.38
C GLN A 165 12.48 -0.62 -0.58
N LEU A 166 11.70 -1.17 -1.52
CA LEU A 166 11.71 -2.61 -1.78
C LEU A 166 12.99 -3.07 -2.50
N LYS A 167 13.58 -2.22 -3.34
CA LYS A 167 14.86 -2.49 -4.00
C LYS A 167 16.06 -2.36 -3.07
N SER A 168 15.92 -1.71 -1.91
CA SER A 168 16.98 -1.63 -0.90
C SER A 168 17.15 -2.92 -0.09
N CYS A 169 16.41 -3.98 -0.41
CA CYS A 169 16.51 -5.32 0.21
C CYS A 169 16.30 -5.32 1.74
N SER A 170 15.66 -4.28 2.29
CA SER A 170 15.54 -4.10 3.72
C SER A 170 14.25 -3.41 4.10
N ILE A 171 13.58 -3.89 5.16
CA ILE A 171 12.36 -3.32 5.73
C ILE A 171 12.57 -3.19 7.23
N LYS A 172 12.28 -2.00 7.77
CA LYS A 172 12.35 -1.73 9.21
C LYS A 172 10.97 -1.89 9.83
N LEU A 173 10.85 -2.75 10.84
CA LEU A 173 9.66 -2.93 11.66
C LEU A 173 9.94 -2.60 13.12
N PHE A 174 8.91 -2.09 13.80
CA PHE A 174 8.95 -1.75 15.22
C PHE A 174 8.51 -2.92 16.12
N SER A 175 7.93 -3.98 15.55
CA SER A 175 7.51 -5.17 16.28
C SER A 175 8.66 -6.16 16.44
N ASP A 176 8.62 -6.96 17.51
CA ASP A 176 9.52 -8.10 17.68
C ASP A 176 9.11 -9.26 16.76
N ILE A 177 10.06 -9.71 15.94
CA ILE A 177 9.87 -10.79 14.98
C ILE A 177 10.72 -11.98 15.45
N ASP A 178 10.18 -13.20 15.35
CA ASP A 178 10.95 -14.40 15.67
C ASP A 178 12.13 -14.54 14.69
N LYS A 179 13.35 -14.49 15.24
CA LYS A 179 14.61 -14.55 14.48
C LYS A 179 14.85 -15.91 13.81
N ARG A 180 14.10 -16.94 14.17
CA ARG A 180 14.29 -18.30 13.66
C ARG A 180 13.54 -18.54 12.34
N THR A 181 12.71 -17.60 11.90
CA THR A 181 11.91 -17.79 10.70
C THR A 181 12.71 -17.39 9.46
N GLN A 182 12.66 -18.25 8.43
CA GLN A 182 13.14 -17.93 7.08
C GLN A 182 12.06 -17.21 6.25
N GLU A 183 10.86 -17.05 6.81
CA GLU A 183 9.74 -16.35 6.19
C GLU A 183 9.20 -15.28 7.14
N CYS A 184 8.65 -14.21 6.58
CA CYS A 184 7.95 -13.18 7.35
C CYS A 184 6.69 -12.74 6.61
N ASN A 185 5.60 -12.69 7.36
CA ASN A 185 4.33 -12.14 6.91
C ASN A 185 4.21 -10.73 7.50
N ILE A 186 4.11 -9.74 6.62
CA ILE A 186 3.95 -8.33 7.00
C ILE A 186 2.73 -7.76 6.28
N ILE A 187 2.24 -6.62 6.76
CA ILE A 187 1.19 -5.86 6.10
C ILE A 187 1.82 -4.62 5.48
N LEU A 188 1.57 -4.41 4.19
CA LEU A 188 1.80 -3.14 3.52
C LEU A 188 0.50 -2.35 3.49
N LYS A 189 0.48 -1.20 4.17
CA LYS A 189 -0.61 -0.24 4.08
C LYS A 189 -0.22 0.92 3.18
N ILE A 190 -1.01 1.20 2.15
CA ILE A 190 -0.90 2.40 1.31
C ILE A 190 -2.08 3.30 1.66
N SER A 191 -1.83 4.50 2.19
CA SER A 191 -2.88 5.34 2.80
C SER A 191 -3.38 6.49 1.93
N GLY A 192 -2.61 6.89 0.94
CA GLY A 192 -2.83 8.14 0.23
C GLY A 192 -1.66 8.56 -0.63
N ILE A 193 -1.80 9.72 -1.27
CA ILE A 193 -0.75 10.39 -2.02
C ILE A 193 -0.25 11.57 -1.18
N TRP A 194 1.06 11.79 -1.17
CA TRP A 194 1.61 13.09 -0.80
C TRP A 194 1.96 13.81 -2.10
N GLU A 195 1.74 15.11 -2.15
CA GLU A 195 2.15 15.92 -3.30
C GLU A 195 2.65 17.29 -2.85
N ASN A 196 3.60 17.84 -3.58
CA ASN A 196 3.99 19.25 -3.47
C ASN A 196 3.81 19.92 -4.84
N ILE A 197 4.46 21.07 -5.05
CA ILE A 197 4.36 21.81 -6.31
C ILE A 197 5.05 21.11 -7.50
N ARG A 198 6.01 20.21 -7.25
CA ARG A 198 6.83 19.55 -8.29
C ARG A 198 6.58 18.05 -8.39
N GLU A 199 6.32 17.39 -7.28
CA GLU A 199 6.41 15.95 -7.12
C GLU A 199 5.19 15.40 -6.39
N TYR A 200 4.92 14.12 -6.62
CA TYR A 200 3.94 13.37 -5.85
C TYR A 200 4.38 11.92 -5.70
N GLY A 201 3.93 11.27 -4.63
CA GLY A 201 4.25 9.87 -4.37
C GLY A 201 3.26 9.24 -3.42
N ILE A 202 3.30 7.92 -3.28
CA ILE A 202 2.42 7.24 -2.32
C ILE A 202 2.93 7.42 -0.89
N THR A 203 2.00 7.42 0.05
CA THR A 203 2.26 7.26 1.48
C THR A 203 2.01 5.81 1.87
N PHE A 204 2.99 5.19 2.52
CA PHE A 204 2.90 3.78 2.88
C PHE A 204 3.57 3.48 4.22
N LYS A 205 3.19 2.34 4.81
CA LYS A 205 3.81 1.81 6.04
C LYS A 205 3.79 0.28 6.01
N PHE A 206 4.91 -0.32 6.43
CA PHE A 206 4.97 -1.74 6.77
C PHE A 206 4.58 -1.95 8.24
N MET A 207 3.77 -2.97 8.49
CA MET A 207 3.26 -3.32 9.82
C MET A 207 3.40 -4.83 10.02
N ASP A 208 3.42 -5.26 11.28
CA ASP A 208 3.31 -6.67 11.60
C ASP A 208 1.86 -7.16 11.38
N LEU A 209 1.70 -8.46 11.08
CA LEU A 209 0.40 -9.09 10.85
C LEU A 209 -0.50 -9.03 12.10
N HIS A 210 0.10 -9.00 13.28
CA HIS A 210 -0.61 -8.96 14.57
C HIS A 210 -0.73 -7.55 15.18
N SER A 211 -0.36 -6.50 14.43
CA SER A 211 -0.31 -5.12 14.93
C SER A 211 -1.65 -4.40 14.94
#